data_AF-A0A2C5W9F7-F1
#
_entry.id   AF-A0A2C5W9F7-F1
#
_cell.length_a   1.000
_cell.length_b   1.000
_cell.length_c   1.000
_cell.angle_alpha   90.00
_cell.angle_beta   90.00
_cell.angle_gamma   90.00
#
_symmetry.space_group_name_H-M   'P 1'
#
loop_
_entity.id
_entity.type
_entity.pdbx_description
1 polymer ?
#
loop_
_entity_poly.entity_id
_entity_poly.type
_entity_poly.pdbx_seq_one_letter_code
_entity_poly.pdbx_strand_id
1 'polypeptide(L)'
;MPRERTYLRYQLYKSQARKQASIAKALLQLPVRQDLSKVRFEPIDAIALSAFELWENPLFCWREVAAWKSREPLSLDIAIWFEEQLCGLCFVNPNKSRQRIRIVRLEGRPGDSHPLKNRIGTLAMMVIDEFAQIVGSKFIEVQEPMQGAIPVYTKLGFKFDLEGRLVLAVESKVS
;
A
#
# COMPACT_ATOMS: atom_id res chain seq x y z
N MET A 1 8.64 -5.42 23.94
CA MET A 1 9.02 -4.59 22.77
C MET A 1 10.02 -5.37 21.91
N PRO A 2 9.98 -5.29 20.57
CA PRO A 2 10.98 -5.94 19.70
C PRO A 2 12.37 -5.41 20.02
N ARG A 3 13.42 -6.25 19.92
CA ARG A 3 14.81 -5.81 20.08
C ARG A 3 15.15 -4.76 19.01
N GLU A 4 15.90 -3.72 19.36
CA GLU A 4 16.24 -2.57 18.49
C GLU A 4 16.74 -2.95 17.09
N ARG A 5 17.62 -3.95 16.99
CA ARG A 5 18.10 -4.52 15.70
C ARG A 5 16.97 -5.03 14.79
N THR A 6 15.91 -5.57 15.39
CA THR A 6 14.73 -6.07 14.66
C THR A 6 13.91 -4.91 14.11
N TYR A 7 13.81 -3.80 14.85
CA TYR A 7 13.13 -2.60 14.40
C TYR A 7 13.84 -1.97 13.19
N LEU A 8 15.16 -1.79 13.26
CA LEU A 8 15.96 -1.27 12.16
C LEU A 8 15.81 -2.10 10.88
N ARG A 9 15.88 -3.44 11.00
CA ARG A 9 15.69 -4.35 9.86
C ARG A 9 14.32 -4.14 9.19
N TYR A 10 13.25 -3.98 9.96
CA TYR A 10 11.93 -3.78 9.38
C TYR A 10 11.78 -2.40 8.76
N GLN A 11 12.43 -1.37 9.29
CA GLN A 11 12.50 -0.07 8.63
C GLN A 11 13.23 -0.15 7.28
N LEU A 12 14.33 -0.93 7.21
CA LEU A 12 15.02 -1.19 5.95
C LEU A 12 14.12 -1.90 4.92
N TYR A 13 13.34 -2.91 5.33
CA TYR A 13 12.41 -3.59 4.44
C TYR A 13 11.36 -2.66 3.84
N LYS A 14 10.77 -1.79 4.67
CA LYS A 14 9.77 -0.79 4.21
C LYS A 14 10.38 0.21 3.23
N SER A 15 11.56 0.73 3.56
CA SER A 15 12.28 1.68 2.71
C SER A 15 12.67 1.05 1.37
N GLN A 16 13.18 -0.18 1.40
CA GLN A 16 13.54 -0.93 0.20
C GLN A 16 12.33 -1.18 -0.70
N ALA A 17 11.19 -1.59 -0.15
CA ALA A 17 9.96 -1.80 -0.93
C ALA A 17 9.51 -0.53 -1.68
N ARG A 18 9.47 0.62 -0.99
CA ARG A 18 9.10 1.90 -1.61
C ARG A 18 10.09 2.31 -2.70
N LYS A 19 11.39 2.09 -2.47
CA LYS A 19 12.45 2.39 -3.44
C LYS A 19 12.33 1.51 -4.69
N GLN A 20 12.16 0.20 -4.53
CA GLN A 20 12.02 -0.72 -5.66
C GLN A 20 10.76 -0.41 -6.48
N ALA A 21 9.63 -0.17 -5.80
CA ALA A 21 8.40 0.26 -6.47
C ALA A 21 8.57 1.57 -7.25
N SER A 22 9.34 2.52 -6.71
CA SER A 22 9.62 3.80 -7.40
C SER A 22 10.42 3.58 -8.70
N ILE A 23 11.36 2.63 -8.70
CA ILE A 23 12.14 2.24 -9.88
C ILE A 23 11.25 1.50 -10.89
N ALA A 24 10.51 0.48 -10.44
CA ALA A 24 9.62 -0.31 -11.29
C ALA A 24 8.53 0.54 -11.96
N LYS A 25 7.98 1.51 -11.21
CA LYS A 25 7.02 2.49 -11.71
C LYS A 25 7.58 3.29 -12.91
N ALA A 26 8.85 3.67 -12.89
CA ALA A 26 9.48 4.40 -13.99
C ALA A 26 9.55 3.57 -15.29
N LEU A 27 9.48 2.24 -15.17
CA LEU A 27 9.52 1.29 -16.30
C LEU A 27 8.12 0.96 -16.86
N LEU A 28 7.05 1.32 -16.14
CA LEU A 28 5.68 1.07 -16.58
C LEU A 28 5.26 2.10 -17.63
N GLN A 29 5.23 1.68 -18.90
CA GLN A 29 4.60 2.42 -19.98
C GLN A 29 3.08 2.34 -19.85
N LEU A 30 2.48 3.30 -19.13
CA LEU A 30 1.03 3.50 -19.11
C LEU A 30 0.62 4.51 -20.19
N PRO A 31 -0.61 4.43 -20.74
CA PRO A 31 -1.03 5.27 -21.86
C PRO A 31 -0.98 6.77 -21.52
N VAL A 32 -0.04 7.46 -22.17
CA VAL A 32 0.15 8.87 -22.58
C VAL A 32 -0.25 10.04 -21.64
N ARG A 33 -1.13 9.89 -20.65
CA ARG A 33 -1.72 11.07 -19.99
C ARG A 33 -1.05 11.57 -18.70
N GLN A 34 -0.20 10.80 -18.04
CA GLN A 34 0.35 11.18 -16.73
C GLN A 34 1.81 10.76 -16.58
N ASP A 35 2.65 11.74 -16.24
CA ASP A 35 4.05 11.53 -15.91
C ASP A 35 4.17 10.84 -14.55
N LEU A 36 4.26 9.51 -14.57
CA LEU A 36 4.39 8.72 -13.35
C LEU A 36 5.71 9.00 -12.63
N SER A 37 6.73 9.61 -13.25
CA SER A 37 7.98 9.95 -12.57
C SER A 37 7.74 10.81 -11.33
N LYS A 38 6.70 11.65 -11.36
CA LYS A 38 6.26 12.55 -10.28
C LYS A 38 5.56 11.87 -9.10
N VAL A 39 5.24 10.59 -9.19
CA VAL A 39 4.64 9.85 -8.08
C VAL A 39 5.70 9.52 -7.02
N ARG A 40 5.44 9.83 -5.75
CA ARG A 40 6.32 9.44 -4.64
C ARG A 40 5.61 8.43 -3.72
N PHE A 41 6.37 7.43 -3.28
CA PHE A 41 5.94 6.46 -2.27
C PHE A 41 6.68 6.74 -0.96
N GLU A 42 5.96 7.22 0.04
CA GLU A 42 6.54 7.70 1.30
C GLU A 42 5.89 7.01 2.51
N PRO A 43 6.48 7.07 3.71
CA PRO A 43 5.78 6.67 4.93
C PRO A 43 4.59 7.59 5.21
N ILE A 44 3.61 7.10 5.98
CA ILE A 44 2.53 7.94 6.53
C ILE A 44 3.10 8.66 7.76
N ASP A 45 3.76 9.78 7.55
CA ASP A 45 4.36 10.62 8.59
C ASP A 45 3.46 11.82 8.95
N ALA A 46 4.00 12.77 9.74
CA ALA A 46 3.26 13.96 10.15
C ALA A 46 2.86 14.87 8.96
N ILE A 47 3.66 14.89 7.88
CA ILE A 47 3.37 15.68 6.68
C ILE A 47 2.21 15.03 5.93
N ALA A 48 2.25 13.71 5.72
CA ALA A 48 1.15 12.96 5.10
C ALA A 48 -0.15 13.09 5.91
N LEU A 49 -0.08 12.99 7.23
CA LEU A 49 -1.25 13.17 8.10
C LEU A 49 -1.79 14.60 8.03
N SER A 50 -0.93 15.63 7.98
CA SER A 50 -1.39 17.02 7.84
C SER A 50 -2.07 17.27 6.50
N ALA A 51 -1.55 16.70 5.41
CA ALA A 51 -2.18 16.78 4.09
C ALA A 51 -3.51 16.00 4.02
N PHE A 52 -3.63 14.89 4.77
CA PHE A 52 -4.85 14.12 4.89
C PHE A 52 -5.98 14.92 5.57
N GLU A 53 -5.69 15.81 6.52
CA GLU A 53 -6.73 16.63 7.16
C GLU A 53 -7.48 17.57 6.18
N LEU A 54 -6.92 17.78 4.98
CA LEU A 54 -7.55 18.54 3.90
C LEU A 54 -8.46 17.68 3.01
N TRP A 55 -8.60 16.37 3.28
CA TRP A 55 -9.49 15.50 2.55
C TRP A 55 -10.93 15.69 3.03
N GLU A 56 -11.84 15.89 2.08
CA GLU A 56 -13.27 15.95 2.37
C GLU A 56 -13.85 14.54 2.38
N ASN A 57 -14.57 14.18 3.45
CA ASN A 57 -15.27 12.89 3.61
C ASN A 57 -14.37 11.65 3.43
N PRO A 58 -13.26 11.52 4.17
CA PRO A 58 -12.47 10.29 4.15
C PRO A 58 -13.27 9.12 4.73
N LEU A 59 -13.10 7.94 4.15
CA LEU A 59 -13.71 6.68 4.58
C LEU A 59 -13.05 6.15 5.86
N PHE A 60 -11.77 6.45 6.08
CA PHE A 60 -11.02 5.96 7.23
C PHE A 60 -10.39 7.08 8.07
N CYS A 61 -10.31 6.83 9.39
CA CYS A 61 -9.56 7.67 10.31
C CYS A 61 -8.06 7.31 10.26
N TRP A 62 -7.29 7.95 9.37
CA TRP A 62 -5.87 7.64 9.19
C TRP A 62 -4.98 8.01 10.39
N ARG A 63 -5.46 8.84 11.32
CA ARG A 63 -4.77 9.10 12.59
C ARG A 63 -4.68 7.84 13.47
N GLU A 64 -5.68 6.97 13.44
CA GLU A 64 -5.64 5.70 14.19
C GLU A 64 -4.58 4.75 13.64
N VAL A 65 -4.41 4.72 12.31
CA VAL A 65 -3.37 3.92 11.64
C VAL A 65 -1.97 4.31 12.12
N ALA A 66 -1.72 5.61 12.35
CA ALA A 66 -0.45 6.08 12.90
C ALA A 66 -0.18 5.52 14.31
N ALA A 67 -1.22 5.35 15.12
CA ALA A 67 -1.12 4.70 16.42
C ALA A 67 -0.89 3.18 16.27
N TRP A 68 -1.60 2.51 15.36
CA TRP A 68 -1.47 1.06 15.14
C TRP A 68 -0.08 0.67 14.62
N LYS A 69 0.46 1.41 13.65
CA LYS A 69 1.77 1.09 13.06
C LYS A 69 2.92 1.13 14.08
N SER A 70 2.79 1.92 15.15
CA SER A 70 3.78 1.98 16.24
C SER A 70 3.87 0.66 17.02
N ARG A 71 2.79 -0.11 17.05
CA ARG A 71 2.68 -1.40 17.73
C ARG A 71 2.99 -2.58 16.80
N GLU A 72 2.93 -2.34 15.50
CA GLU A 72 3.11 -3.33 14.43
C GLU A 72 4.41 -3.03 13.65
N PRO A 73 5.59 -3.37 14.19
CA PRO A 73 6.88 -2.93 13.63
C PRO A 73 7.15 -3.49 12.23
N LEU A 74 6.54 -4.62 11.86
CA LEU A 74 6.63 -5.26 10.54
C LEU A 74 5.50 -4.83 9.58
N SER A 75 4.60 -3.94 10.00
CA SER A 75 3.62 -3.34 9.07
C SER A 75 4.30 -2.45 8.03
N LEU A 76 3.61 -2.22 6.92
CA LEU A 76 4.00 -1.26 5.89
C LEU A 76 2.89 -0.22 5.74
N ASP A 77 3.28 1.04 5.81
CA ASP A 77 2.45 2.21 5.55
C ASP A 77 2.91 2.90 4.27
N ILE A 78 1.98 3.44 3.48
CA ILE A 78 2.28 4.08 2.19
C ILE A 78 1.46 5.35 2.09
N ALA A 79 2.14 6.49 1.97
CA ALA A 79 1.60 7.72 1.42
C ALA A 79 1.96 7.79 -0.07
N ILE A 80 0.93 7.97 -0.91
CA ILE A 80 1.06 8.03 -2.36
C ILE A 80 0.84 9.48 -2.77
N TRP A 81 1.91 10.12 -3.22
CA TRP A 81 1.93 11.52 -3.65
C TRP A 81 2.01 11.62 -5.16
N PHE A 82 1.47 12.70 -5.72
CA PHE A 82 1.82 13.18 -7.04
C PHE A 82 2.30 14.62 -6.88
N GLU A 83 3.58 14.87 -7.16
CA GLU A 83 4.23 16.12 -6.75
C GLU A 83 3.96 16.38 -5.26
N GLU A 84 3.38 17.54 -4.92
CA GLU A 84 3.07 17.94 -3.54
C GLU A 84 1.65 17.55 -3.10
N GLN A 85 0.87 16.87 -3.94
CA GLN A 85 -0.50 16.48 -3.62
C GLN A 85 -0.59 15.05 -3.10
N LEU A 86 -1.03 14.89 -1.85
CA LEU A 86 -1.37 13.58 -1.30
C LEU A 86 -2.60 13.03 -2.02
N CYS A 87 -2.43 11.89 -2.68
CA CYS A 87 -3.43 11.28 -3.54
C CYS A 87 -3.99 9.96 -2.98
N GLY A 88 -3.27 9.31 -2.07
CA GLY A 88 -3.70 8.03 -1.52
C GLY A 88 -2.92 7.62 -0.28
N LEU A 89 -3.55 6.78 0.53
CA LEU A 89 -2.97 6.19 1.74
C LEU A 89 -3.24 4.69 1.75
N CYS A 90 -2.26 3.91 2.22
CA CYS A 90 -2.39 2.46 2.36
C CYS A 90 -1.69 1.99 3.64
N PHE A 91 -2.30 1.04 4.33
CA PHE A 91 -1.72 0.35 5.47
C PHE A 91 -1.91 -1.15 5.32
N VAL A 92 -0.81 -1.88 5.43
CA VAL A 92 -0.78 -3.33 5.32
C VAL A 92 -0.03 -3.94 6.50
N ASN A 93 -0.47 -5.12 6.93
CA ASN A 93 0.18 -5.84 8.03
C ASN A 93 0.35 -7.33 7.71
N PRO A 94 1.56 -7.91 7.83
CA PRO A 94 1.73 -9.35 7.81
C PRO A 94 1.01 -10.04 8.96
N ASN A 95 0.47 -11.22 8.71
CA ASN A 95 -0.02 -12.09 9.78
C ASN A 95 1.15 -12.68 10.60
N LYS A 96 0.85 -13.29 11.75
CA LYS A 96 1.88 -13.85 12.65
C LYS A 96 2.80 -14.86 11.96
N SER A 97 2.27 -15.68 11.05
CA SER A 97 3.04 -16.68 10.29
C SER A 97 3.82 -16.08 9.11
N ARG A 98 3.57 -14.80 8.77
CA ARG A 98 4.11 -14.07 7.61
C ARG A 98 3.84 -14.71 6.25
N GLN A 99 3.03 -15.76 6.20
CA GLN A 99 2.61 -16.36 4.94
C GLN A 99 1.70 -15.41 4.14
N ARG A 100 1.13 -14.40 4.81
CA ARG A 100 0.16 -13.49 4.22
C ARG A 100 0.34 -12.06 4.71
N ILE A 101 0.22 -11.11 3.80
CA ILE A 101 0.02 -9.68 4.09
C ILE A 101 -1.45 -9.35 3.93
N ARG A 102 -2.00 -8.57 4.86
CA ARG A 102 -3.35 -8.01 4.74
C ARG A 102 -3.28 -6.55 4.36
N ILE A 103 -4.02 -6.17 3.32
CA ILE A 103 -4.41 -4.80 3.06
C ILE A 103 -5.51 -4.48 4.07
N VAL A 104 -5.14 -3.75 5.11
CA VAL A 104 -6.03 -3.39 6.22
C VAL A 104 -6.83 -2.15 5.83
N ARG A 105 -6.16 -1.14 5.26
CA ARG A 105 -6.77 0.09 4.75
C ARG A 105 -6.11 0.49 3.44
N LEU A 106 -6.91 0.89 2.48
CA LEU A 106 -6.46 1.47 1.22
C LEU A 106 -7.50 2.50 0.79
N GLU A 107 -7.06 3.73 0.60
CA GLU A 107 -7.95 4.82 0.24
C GLU A 107 -7.26 5.79 -0.71
N GLY A 108 -7.96 6.13 -1.79
CA GLY A 108 -7.60 7.26 -2.63
C GLY A 108 -8.29 8.52 -2.16
N ARG A 109 -7.65 9.68 -2.33
CA ARG A 109 -8.23 10.97 -1.99
C ARG A 109 -9.65 11.08 -2.59
N PRO A 110 -10.67 11.37 -1.77
CA PRO A 110 -12.03 11.56 -2.26
C PRO A 110 -12.13 12.72 -3.27
N GLY A 111 -13.14 12.67 -4.13
CA GLY A 111 -13.34 13.64 -5.21
C GLY A 111 -12.49 13.36 -6.46
N ASP A 112 -12.70 14.15 -7.52
CA ASP A 112 -12.11 13.91 -8.85
C ASP A 112 -10.93 14.83 -9.18
N SER A 113 -10.49 15.65 -8.22
CA SER A 113 -9.53 16.73 -8.45
C SER A 113 -8.06 16.31 -8.43
N HIS A 114 -7.75 15.04 -8.15
CA HIS A 114 -6.36 14.59 -7.99
C HIS A 114 -5.86 13.78 -9.22
N PRO A 115 -4.59 13.96 -9.65
CA PRO A 115 -4.07 13.32 -10.85
C PRO A 115 -4.13 11.79 -10.83
N LEU A 116 -4.04 11.15 -9.66
CA LEU A 116 -3.96 9.69 -9.57
C LEU A 116 -5.30 8.98 -9.39
N LYS A 117 -6.42 9.64 -9.75
CA LYS A 117 -7.77 9.06 -9.63
C LYS A 117 -7.84 7.71 -10.34
N ASN A 118 -8.46 6.73 -9.67
CA ASN A 118 -8.59 5.33 -10.13
C ASN A 118 -7.27 4.55 -10.28
N ARG A 119 -6.12 5.11 -9.87
CA ARG A 119 -4.80 4.44 -9.94
C ARG A 119 -4.22 4.07 -8.57
N ILE A 120 -4.81 4.55 -7.49
CA ILE A 120 -4.30 4.34 -6.12
C ILE A 120 -4.14 2.86 -5.77
N GLY A 121 -5.09 2.01 -6.16
CA GLY A 121 -4.96 0.56 -5.94
C GLY A 121 -3.78 -0.05 -6.69
N THR A 122 -3.63 0.25 -7.99
CA THR A 122 -2.50 -0.23 -8.79
C THR A 122 -1.16 0.25 -8.21
N LEU A 123 -1.07 1.51 -7.83
CA LEU A 123 0.15 2.10 -7.28
C LEU A 123 0.50 1.53 -5.90
N ALA A 124 -0.49 1.33 -5.03
CA ALA A 124 -0.28 0.67 -3.73
C ALA A 124 0.24 -0.76 -3.94
N MET A 125 -0.33 -1.51 -4.89
CA MET A 125 0.09 -2.88 -5.17
C MET A 125 1.55 -2.99 -5.60
N MET A 126 2.13 -2.00 -6.28
CA MET A 126 3.56 -2.01 -6.62
C MET A 126 4.44 -2.08 -5.36
N VAL A 127 4.10 -1.30 -4.33
CA VAL A 127 4.86 -1.29 -3.07
C VAL A 127 4.56 -2.54 -2.24
N ILE A 128 3.30 -2.98 -2.21
CA ILE A 128 2.87 -4.15 -1.44
C ILE A 128 3.53 -5.41 -1.99
N ASP A 129 3.62 -5.56 -3.31
CA ASP A 129 4.25 -6.73 -3.95
C ASP A 129 5.75 -6.82 -3.62
N GLU A 130 6.50 -5.72 -3.76
CA GLU A 130 7.91 -5.66 -3.35
C GLU A 130 8.07 -5.98 -1.86
N PHE A 131 7.20 -5.45 -1.01
CA PHE A 131 7.24 -5.73 0.42
C PHE A 131 6.93 -7.20 0.72
N ALA A 132 5.95 -7.79 0.03
CA ALA A 132 5.57 -9.19 0.17
C ALA A 132 6.72 -10.13 -0.16
N GLN A 133 7.45 -9.84 -1.24
CA GLN A 133 8.66 -10.57 -1.62
C GLN A 133 9.74 -10.44 -0.53
N ILE A 134 10.02 -9.23 -0.04
CA ILE A 134 11.05 -8.98 0.99
C ILE A 134 10.76 -9.75 2.28
N VAL A 135 9.49 -9.80 2.72
CA VAL A 135 9.13 -10.49 3.97
C VAL A 135 8.84 -11.99 3.80
N GLY A 136 8.86 -12.50 2.56
CA GLY A 136 8.61 -13.91 2.23
C GLY A 136 7.14 -14.32 2.35
N SER A 137 6.21 -13.38 2.12
CA SER A 137 4.78 -13.69 2.06
C SER A 137 4.39 -14.35 0.75
N LYS A 138 3.44 -15.29 0.81
CA LYS A 138 2.93 -16.02 -0.35
C LYS A 138 1.62 -15.45 -0.88
N PHE A 139 0.91 -14.71 -0.04
CA PHE A 139 -0.40 -14.17 -0.38
C PHE A 139 -0.55 -12.73 0.11
N ILE A 140 -1.30 -11.95 -0.67
CA ILE A 140 -1.83 -10.65 -0.28
C ILE A 140 -3.35 -10.83 -0.15
N GLU A 141 -3.93 -10.45 0.98
CA GLU A 141 -5.36 -10.53 1.26
C GLU A 141 -5.93 -9.12 1.45
N VAL A 142 -7.12 -8.87 0.93
CA VAL A 142 -7.89 -7.68 1.29
C VAL A 142 -8.73 -7.97 2.51
N GLN A 143 -8.49 -7.26 3.61
CA GLN A 143 -9.28 -7.41 4.82
C GLN A 143 -10.61 -6.67 4.66
N GLU A 144 -11.72 -7.40 4.80
CA GLU A 144 -13.08 -6.83 4.81
C GLU A 144 -13.34 -5.82 3.67
N PRO A 145 -13.19 -6.24 2.39
CA PRO A 145 -13.34 -5.34 1.26
C PRO A 145 -14.74 -4.73 1.24
N MET A 146 -14.82 -3.40 1.11
CA MET A 146 -16.09 -2.75 0.79
C MET A 146 -16.63 -3.27 -0.54
N GLN A 147 -17.95 -3.46 -0.64
CA GLN A 147 -18.59 -4.05 -1.83
C GLN A 147 -18.20 -3.31 -3.12
N GLY A 148 -18.11 -1.98 -3.09
CA GLY A 148 -17.71 -1.15 -4.23
C GLY A 148 -16.23 -1.27 -4.62
N ALA A 149 -15.37 -1.76 -3.72
CA ALA A 149 -13.93 -1.93 -3.97
C ALA A 149 -13.59 -3.28 -4.59
N ILE A 150 -14.44 -4.31 -4.42
CA ILE A 150 -14.21 -5.67 -4.95
C ILE A 150 -13.88 -5.65 -6.45
N PRO A 151 -14.64 -4.95 -7.34
CA PRO A 151 -14.32 -4.91 -8.76
C PRO A 151 -12.94 -4.33 -9.07
N VAL A 152 -12.45 -3.39 -8.26
CA VAL A 152 -11.10 -2.81 -8.41
C VAL A 152 -10.04 -3.87 -8.11
N TYR A 153 -10.19 -4.59 -6.99
CA TYR A 153 -9.26 -5.66 -6.62
C TYR A 153 -9.31 -6.84 -7.60
N THR A 154 -10.48 -7.21 -8.10
CA THR A 154 -10.59 -8.26 -9.13
C THR A 154 -9.85 -7.88 -10.41
N LYS A 155 -9.90 -6.61 -10.85
CA LYS A 155 -9.09 -6.11 -11.98
C LYS A 155 -7.58 -6.15 -11.70
N LEU A 156 -7.18 -6.09 -10.43
CA LEU A 156 -5.79 -6.26 -9.99
C LEU A 156 -5.39 -7.74 -9.82
N GLY A 157 -6.26 -8.68 -10.21
CA GLY A 157 -5.99 -10.11 -10.19
C GLY A 157 -6.41 -10.85 -8.92
N PHE A 158 -7.00 -10.15 -7.94
CA PHE A 158 -7.49 -10.80 -6.72
C PHE A 158 -8.69 -11.72 -7.01
N LYS A 159 -8.74 -12.85 -6.32
CA LYS A 159 -9.81 -13.85 -6.41
C LYS A 159 -10.23 -14.28 -5.01
N PHE A 160 -11.49 -14.70 -4.88
CA PHE A 160 -11.93 -15.34 -3.63
C PHE A 160 -11.33 -16.74 -3.52
N ASP A 161 -10.77 -17.05 -2.36
CA ASP A 161 -10.36 -18.42 -2.03
C ASP A 161 -11.53 -19.25 -1.46
N LEU A 162 -11.25 -20.51 -1.12
CA LEU A 162 -12.24 -21.44 -0.59
C LEU A 162 -12.83 -21.01 0.77
N GLU A 163 -12.17 -20.09 1.47
CA GLU A 163 -12.63 -19.52 2.75
C GLU A 163 -13.37 -18.19 2.54
N GLY A 164 -13.64 -17.79 1.29
CA GLY A 164 -14.32 -16.54 0.96
C GLY A 164 -13.45 -15.29 1.16
N ARG A 165 -12.12 -15.44 1.22
CA ARG A 165 -11.19 -14.31 1.37
C ARG A 165 -10.73 -13.84 0.00
N LEU A 166 -10.69 -12.52 -0.21
CA LEU A 166 -10.20 -11.93 -1.44
C LEU A 166 -8.66 -11.87 -1.42
N VAL A 167 -8.01 -12.74 -2.19
CA VAL A 167 -6.55 -12.95 -2.15
C VAL A 167 -5.88 -12.85 -3.52
N LEU A 168 -4.60 -12.51 -3.51
CA LEU A 168 -3.68 -12.54 -4.64
C LEU A 168 -2.44 -13.35 -4.25
N ALA A 169 -2.01 -14.27 -5.09
CA ALA A 169 -0.75 -14.99 -4.89
C ALA A 169 0.43 -14.07 -5.23
N VAL A 170 1.47 -14.09 -4.39
CA VAL A 170 2.71 -13.36 -4.66
C VAL A 170 3.53 -14.21 -5.63
N GLU A 171 3.80 -13.68 -6.81
CA GLU A 171 4.65 -14.37 -7.78
C GLU A 171 6.11 -14.33 -7.32
N SER A 172 6.76 -15.49 -7.32
CA SER A 172 8.20 -15.55 -7.08
C SER A 172 8.92 -14.94 -8.28
N LYS A 173 9.68 -13.86 -8.07
CA LYS A 173 10.68 -13.44 -9.06
C LYS A 173 11.73 -14.55 -9.14
N VAL A 174 11.68 -15.36 -10.19
CA VAL A 174 12.73 -16.34 -10.50
C VAL A 174 14.03 -15.54 -10.63
N SER A 175 15.01 -15.87 -9.78
CA SER A 175 16.34 -15.25 -9.78
C SER A 175 17.18 -15.74 -10.96
#